data_AF-A0A1X7HRE4-F1
#
_entry.id   AF-A0A1X7HRE4-F1
#
_cell.length_a   1.000
_cell.length_b   1.000
_cell.length_c   1.000
_cell.angle_alpha   90.00
_cell.angle_beta   90.00
_cell.angle_gamma   90.00
#
_symmetry.space_group_name_H-M   'P 1'
#
loop_
_entity.id
_entity.type
_entity.pdbx_description
1 polymer ?
#
loop_
_entity_poly.entity_id
_entity_poly.type
_entity_poly.pdbx_seq_one_letter_code
_entity_poly.pdbx_strand_id
1 'polypeptide(L)'
;MEYLNIIIIALIVLFLIQRMLPAKGIRQITTAELKNELMDKNKQFIDVRTLGEFNGNHIRGFKNIPLQQLAQKSGELSRDREVVVICQSGMRSNKASKLLKKSGFGKVTNVKGGMSAWS
;
A
#
# COMPACT_ATOMS: atom_id res chain seq x y z
N MET A 1 -13.02 -42.43 11.29
CA MET A 1 -11.61 -42.10 10.99
C MET A 1 -11.46 -41.37 9.66
N GLU A 2 -12.15 -41.78 8.58
CA GLU A 2 -12.11 -41.08 7.27
C GLU A 2 -12.63 -39.63 7.32
N TYR A 3 -13.76 -39.38 7.99
CA TYR A 3 -14.32 -38.02 8.10
C TYR A 3 -13.37 -37.02 8.78
N LEU A 4 -12.59 -37.48 9.77
CA LEU A 4 -11.62 -36.64 10.48
C LEU A 4 -10.47 -36.24 9.55
N ASN A 5 -9.98 -37.16 8.73
CA ASN A 5 -8.95 -36.87 7.73
C ASN A 5 -9.46 -35.91 6.65
N ILE A 6 -10.71 -36.05 6.19
CA ILE A 6 -11.31 -35.13 5.22
C ILE A 6 -11.42 -33.71 5.81
N ILE A 7 -11.82 -33.57 7.08
CA ILE A 7 -11.88 -32.27 7.76
C ILE A 7 -10.49 -31.65 7.88
N ILE A 8 -9.48 -32.44 8.27
CA ILE A 8 -8.09 -31.96 8.38
C ILE A 8 -7.55 -31.51 7.02
N ILE A 9 -7.77 -32.28 5.96
CA ILE A 9 -7.36 -31.91 4.59
C ILE A 9 -8.11 -30.64 4.15
N ALA A 10 -9.41 -30.53 4.40
CA ALA A 10 -10.18 -29.33 4.07
C ALA A 10 -9.66 -28.09 4.81
N LEU A 11 -9.29 -28.21 6.09
CA LEU A 11 -8.69 -27.13 6.87
C LEU A 11 -7.29 -26.74 6.37
N ILE A 12 -6.46 -27.71 5.98
CA ILE A 12 -5.14 -27.45 5.39
C ILE A 12 -5.29 -26.76 4.04
N VAL A 13 -6.20 -27.23 3.19
CA VAL A 13 -6.50 -26.61 1.89
C VAL A 13 -7.05 -25.21 2.07
N LEU A 14 -7.98 -25.00 3.01
CA LEU A 14 -8.50 -23.67 3.35
C LEU A 14 -7.38 -22.73 3.82
N PHE A 15 -6.49 -23.22 4.70
CA PHE A 15 -5.35 -22.47 5.21
C PHE A 15 -4.36 -22.09 4.08
N LEU A 16 -4.10 -23.01 3.14
CA LEU A 16 -3.26 -22.76 1.97
C LEU A 16 -3.90 -21.76 1.00
N ILE A 17 -5.21 -21.87 0.75
CA ILE A 17 -5.98 -20.93 -0.10
C ILE A 17 -6.00 -19.53 0.52
N GLN A 18 -6.22 -19.42 1.84
CA GLN A 18 -6.21 -18.13 2.54
C GLN A 18 -4.87 -17.40 2.43
N ARG A 19 -3.76 -18.14 2.31
CA ARG A 19 -2.42 -17.58 2.13
C ARG A 19 -2.14 -17.06 0.71
N MET A 20 -2.89 -17.57 -0.28
CA MET A 20 -2.78 -17.20 -1.70
C MET A 20 -3.67 -16.01 -2.09
N LEU A 21 -4.61 -15.60 -1.23
CA LEU A 21 -5.48 -14.45 -1.52
C LEU A 21 -4.68 -13.13 -1.43
N PRO A 22 -4.83 -12.23 -2.43
CA PRO A 22 -4.21 -10.91 -2.35
C PRO A 22 -4.76 -10.17 -1.12
N ALA A 23 -3.92 -9.37 -0.47
CA ALA A 23 -4.31 -8.59 0.70
C ALA A 23 -5.59 -7.79 0.39
N LYS A 24 -6.72 -8.29 0.91
CA LYS A 24 -8.05 -7.74 0.65
C LYS A 24 -8.04 -6.27 1.08
N GLY A 25 -8.33 -5.36 0.14
CA GLY A 25 -8.53 -3.94 0.44
C GLY A 25 -7.34 -2.99 0.23
N ILE A 26 -6.34 -3.34 -0.59
CA ILE A 26 -5.42 -2.33 -1.17
C ILE A 26 -5.95 -1.94 -2.54
N ARG A 27 -6.42 -0.70 -2.70
CA ARG A 27 -6.83 -0.18 -4.00
C ARG A 27 -5.60 0.09 -4.86
N GLN A 28 -5.69 -0.11 -6.16
CA GLN A 28 -4.61 0.14 -7.10
C GLN A 28 -5.09 1.18 -8.08
N ILE A 29 -4.34 2.28 -8.24
CA ILE A 29 -4.66 3.34 -9.19
C ILE A 29 -3.46 3.58 -10.12
N THR A 30 -3.74 4.09 -11.30
CA THR A 30 -2.76 4.57 -12.27
C THR A 30 -2.34 6.01 -11.95
N THR A 31 -1.29 6.50 -12.61
CA THR A 31 -0.87 7.90 -12.51
C THR A 31 -1.89 8.87 -13.10
N ALA A 32 -2.64 8.44 -14.12
CA ALA A 32 -3.76 9.19 -14.69
C ALA A 32 -4.90 9.38 -13.67
N GLU A 33 -5.30 8.30 -12.98
CA GLU A 33 -6.31 8.37 -11.92
C GLU A 33 -5.82 9.19 -10.72
N LEU A 34 -4.54 9.06 -10.35
CA LEU A 34 -3.93 9.85 -9.29
C LEU A 34 -4.13 11.36 -9.54
N LYS A 35 -3.96 11.83 -10.77
CA LYS A 35 -4.11 13.26 -11.12
C LYS A 35 -5.48 13.82 -10.73
N ASN A 36 -6.54 13.04 -10.86
CA ASN A 36 -7.90 13.43 -10.48
C ASN A 36 -8.10 13.46 -8.96
N GLU A 37 -7.29 12.69 -8.22
CA GLU A 37 -7.41 12.55 -6.77
C GLU A 37 -6.49 13.47 -5.97
N LEU A 38 -5.47 14.07 -6.60
CA LEU A 38 -4.50 14.96 -5.93
C LEU A 38 -5.13 16.15 -5.18
N MET A 39 -6.32 16.57 -5.60
CA MET A 39 -7.05 17.68 -4.99
C MET A 39 -7.89 17.27 -3.77
N ASP A 40 -8.04 15.98 -3.49
CA ASP A 40 -8.84 15.47 -2.39
C ASP A 40 -8.12 15.62 -1.05
N LYS A 41 -8.57 16.59 -0.24
CA LYS A 41 -8.02 16.87 1.10
C LYS A 41 -8.33 15.79 2.14
N ASN A 42 -9.27 14.89 1.84
CA ASN A 42 -9.59 13.76 2.71
C ASN A 42 -8.60 12.60 2.56
N LYS A 43 -7.68 12.70 1.61
CA LYS A 43 -6.61 11.72 1.38
C LYS A 43 -5.27 12.20 1.91
N GLN A 44 -4.42 11.25 2.22
CA GLN A 44 -3.03 11.49 2.63
C GLN A 44 -2.11 10.89 1.58
N PHE A 45 -1.19 11.69 1.06
CA PHE A 45 -0.28 11.27 0.01
C PHE A 45 1.12 11.06 0.58
N ILE A 46 1.68 9.85 0.43
CA ILE A 46 3.01 9.51 0.93
C ILE A 46 3.91 8.98 -0.18
N ASP A 47 5.15 9.48 -0.21
CA ASP A 47 6.21 8.97 -1.08
C ASP A 47 7.19 8.15 -0.23
N VAL A 48 7.34 6.87 -0.58
CA VAL A 48 8.18 5.93 0.16
C VAL A 48 9.58 5.74 -0.43
N ARG A 49 9.96 6.60 -1.37
CA ARG A 49 11.34 6.70 -1.88
C ARG A 49 12.28 7.29 -0.83
N THR A 50 13.58 7.22 -1.11
CA THR A 50 14.61 7.86 -0.29
C THR A 50 14.44 9.38 -0.31
N LEU A 51 14.99 10.04 0.71
CA LEU A 51 14.93 11.50 0.80
C LEU A 51 15.63 12.18 -0.39
N GLY A 52 16.73 11.62 -0.89
CA GLY A 52 17.43 12.13 -2.08
C GLY A 52 16.57 12.10 -3.34
N GLU A 53 15.89 10.97 -3.58
CA GLU A 53 14.94 10.82 -4.71
C GLU A 53 13.78 11.83 -4.60
N PHE A 54 13.25 12.03 -3.39
CA PHE A 54 12.14 12.94 -3.14
C PHE A 54 12.53 14.42 -3.33
N ASN A 55 13.71 14.81 -2.82
CA ASN A 55 14.21 16.18 -2.93
C ASN A 55 14.55 16.55 -4.38
N GLY A 56 14.97 15.60 -5.20
CA GLY A 56 15.25 15.84 -6.63
C GLY A 56 13.99 16.10 -7.45
N ASN A 57 12.95 15.28 -7.28
CA ASN A 57 11.66 15.46 -7.94
C ASN A 57 10.56 14.74 -7.15
N HIS A 58 9.45 15.43 -6.86
CA HIS A 58 8.31 14.84 -6.18
C HIS A 58 6.99 15.50 -6.62
N ILE A 59 5.89 14.80 -6.37
CA ILE A 59 4.54 15.32 -6.61
C ILE A 59 4.16 16.24 -5.45
N ARG A 60 3.75 17.48 -5.75
CA ARG A 60 3.31 18.44 -4.73
C ARG A 60 2.15 17.86 -3.91
N GLY A 61 2.23 18.02 -2.59
CA GLY A 61 1.24 17.48 -1.64
C GLY A 61 1.60 16.11 -1.06
N PHE A 62 2.59 15.41 -1.62
CA PHE A 62 3.13 14.20 -1.02
C PHE A 62 4.07 14.54 0.14
N LYS A 63 3.98 13.74 1.21
CA LYS A 63 4.94 13.73 2.31
C LYS A 63 5.92 12.58 2.13
N ASN A 64 7.22 12.83 2.26
CA ASN A 64 8.20 11.74 2.22
C ASN A 64 8.21 10.95 3.53
N ILE A 65 7.96 9.65 3.43
CA ILE A 65 8.14 8.68 4.52
C ILE A 65 8.83 7.46 3.91
N PRO A 66 10.18 7.40 3.92
CA PRO A 66 10.92 6.30 3.30
C PRO A 66 10.44 4.94 3.80
N LEU A 67 10.39 3.94 2.91
CA LEU A 67 9.88 2.60 3.23
C LEU A 67 10.51 2.01 4.50
N GLN A 68 11.81 2.23 4.71
CA GLN A 68 12.55 1.75 5.88
C GLN A 68 12.09 2.38 7.19
N GLN A 69 11.61 3.62 7.14
CA GLN A 69 11.13 4.37 8.30
C GLN A 69 9.61 4.25 8.49
N LEU A 70 8.90 3.73 7.50
CA LEU A 70 7.44 3.66 7.49
C LEU A 70 6.87 2.90 8.71
N ALA A 71 7.52 1.83 9.15
CA ALA A 71 7.09 1.08 10.33
C ALA A 71 7.05 1.97 11.60
N GLN A 72 8.07 2.82 11.77
CA GLN A 72 8.20 3.69 12.94
C GLN A 72 7.37 4.97 12.82
N LYS A 73 7.27 5.52 11.60
CA LYS A 73 6.61 6.81 11.32
C LYS A 73 5.15 6.70 10.89
N SER A 74 4.62 5.48 10.70
CA SER A 74 3.21 5.29 10.34
C SER A 74 2.25 5.87 11.37
N GLY A 75 2.66 6.05 12.62
CA GLY A 75 1.86 6.74 13.66
C GLY A 75 1.56 8.21 13.37
N GLU A 76 2.30 8.85 12.45
CA GLU A 76 2.04 10.23 12.02
C GLU A 76 0.87 10.32 11.01
N LEU A 77 0.40 9.19 10.50
CA LEU A 77 -0.69 9.12 9.53
C LEU A 77 -2.03 8.88 10.25
N SER A 78 -3.11 9.42 9.70
CA SER A 78 -4.46 9.23 10.24
C SER A 78 -4.99 7.89 9.73
N ARG A 79 -5.57 7.09 10.62
CA ARG A 79 -6.16 5.79 10.26
C ARG A 79 -7.51 5.92 9.56
N ASP A 80 -8.19 7.05 9.71
CA ASP A 80 -9.52 7.33 9.16
C ASP A 80 -9.47 7.82 7.71
N ARG A 81 -8.34 8.40 7.31
CA ARG A 81 -8.10 8.91 5.96
C ARG A 81 -7.47 7.85 5.06
N GLU A 82 -7.80 7.90 3.78
CA GLU A 82 -7.19 7.02 2.79
C GLU A 82 -5.73 7.43 2.55
N VAL A 83 -4.82 6.47 2.64
CA VAL A 83 -3.39 6.69 2.41
C VAL A 83 -3.03 6.24 1.00
N VAL A 84 -2.67 7.20 0.16
CA VAL A 84 -2.20 6.99 -1.21
C VAL A 84 -0.67 6.94 -1.20
N VAL A 85 -0.10 5.85 -1.69
CA VAL A 85 1.33 5.53 -1.59
C VAL A 85 1.95 5.47 -2.98
N ILE A 86 3.04 6.21 -3.19
CA ILE A 86 3.84 6.18 -4.42
C ILE A 86 5.30 5.84 -4.13
N CYS A 87 5.97 5.25 -5.11
CA CYS A 87 7.43 5.12 -5.12
C CYS A 87 7.97 5.33 -6.55
N GLN A 88 9.18 4.86 -6.86
CA GLN A 88 9.73 5.03 -8.21
C GLN A 88 8.97 4.24 -9.29
N SER A 89 8.75 2.93 -9.08
CA SER A 89 8.18 2.02 -10.10
C SER A 89 6.90 1.29 -9.66
N GLY A 90 6.44 1.48 -8.43
CA GLY A 90 5.29 0.78 -7.82
C GLY A 90 5.66 -0.41 -6.92
N MET A 91 6.89 -0.94 -6.97
CA MET A 91 7.28 -2.10 -6.15
C MET A 91 7.38 -1.78 -4.65
N ARG A 92 8.09 -0.70 -4.30
CA ARG A 92 8.26 -0.26 -2.89
C ARG A 92 6.93 0.21 -2.29
N SER A 93 6.10 0.91 -3.05
CA SER A 93 4.80 1.40 -2.60
C SER A 93 3.80 0.26 -2.38
N ASN A 94 3.87 -0.83 -3.17
CA ASN A 94 3.08 -2.03 -2.90
C ASN A 94 3.48 -2.70 -1.57
N LYS A 95 4.79 -2.79 -1.28
CA LYS A 95 5.28 -3.29 0.02
C LYS A 95 4.82 -2.39 1.18
N ALA A 96 4.96 -1.07 1.03
CA ALA A 96 4.48 -0.09 2.00
C ALA A 96 2.97 -0.20 2.24
N SER A 97 2.18 -0.36 1.17
CA SER A 97 0.73 -0.49 1.26
C SER A 97 0.31 -1.72 2.07
N LYS A 98 1.01 -2.84 1.89
CA LYS A 98 0.82 -4.05 2.69
C LYS A 98 1.20 -3.85 4.16
N LEU A 99 2.28 -3.11 4.42
CA LEU A 99 2.69 -2.77 5.78
C LEU A 99 1.62 -1.93 6.49
N LEU A 100 1.14 -0.87 5.83
CA LEU A 100 0.08 -0.02 6.36
C LEU A 100 -1.21 -0.80 6.63
N LYS A 101 -1.63 -1.67 5.71
CA LYS A 101 -2.80 -2.53 5.97
C LYS A 101 -2.61 -3.42 7.20
N LYS A 102 -1.43 -4.02 7.37
CA LYS A 102 -1.10 -4.81 8.58
C LYS A 102 -1.08 -3.96 9.85
N SER A 103 -0.72 -2.69 9.75
CA SER A 103 -0.72 -1.72 10.86
C SER A 103 -2.12 -1.14 11.17
N GLY A 104 -3.19 -1.65 10.53
CA GLY A 104 -4.57 -1.28 10.84
C GLY A 104 -5.14 -0.13 10.02
N PHE A 105 -4.48 0.29 8.93
CA PHE A 105 -5.03 1.32 8.04
C PHE A 105 -6.19 0.75 7.22
N GLY A 106 -7.39 1.33 7.38
CA GLY A 106 -8.60 0.83 6.72
C GLY A 106 -8.57 0.98 5.20
N LYS A 107 -8.09 2.14 4.72
CA LYS A 107 -8.09 2.51 3.30
C LYS A 107 -6.67 2.83 2.84
N VAL A 108 -6.12 2.01 1.96
CA VAL A 108 -4.77 2.18 1.42
C VAL A 108 -4.80 1.99 -0.09
N THR A 109 -4.15 2.91 -0.79
CA THR A 109 -4.11 2.96 -2.25
C THR A 109 -2.68 2.99 -2.75
N ASN A 110 -2.34 2.08 -3.65
CA ASN A 110 -1.03 2.03 -4.30
C ASN A 110 -1.10 2.63 -5.70
N VAL A 111 -0.16 3.51 -6.02
CA VAL A 111 0.00 4.05 -7.37
C VAL A 111 0.87 3.11 -8.20
N LYS A 112 0.29 2.53 -9.25
CA LYS A 112 0.98 1.70 -10.24
C LYS A 112 1.87 2.55 -11.13
N GLY A 113 3.01 1.99 -11.56
CA GLY A 113 4.00 2.69 -12.38
C GLY A 113 4.86 3.69 -11.61
N GLY A 114 4.38 4.19 -10.45
CA GLY A 114 5.12 5.10 -9.60
C GLY A 114 5.47 6.42 -10.29
N MET A 115 6.52 7.07 -9.81
CA MET A 115 7.06 8.31 -10.40
C MET A 115 7.54 8.12 -11.83
N SER A 116 7.99 6.92 -12.21
CA SER A 116 8.40 6.62 -13.59
C SER A 116 7.27 6.72 -14.61
N ALA A 117 6.01 6.51 -14.20
CA ALA A 117 4.84 6.68 -15.06
C ALA A 117 4.15 8.04 -14.88
N TRP A 118 4.68 8.88 -13.99
CA TRP A 118 4.20 10.24 -13.74
C TRP A 118 5.04 11.28 -14.47
N SER A 119 6.34 11.00 -14.61
CA SER A 119 7.34 11.85 -15.25
C SER A 119 7.28 11.76 -16.76
#